data_AF-A0A939I0M2-F1
#
_entry.id   AF-A0A939I0M2-F1
#
_cell.length_a   1.000
_cell.length_b   1.000
_cell.length_c   1.000
_cell.angle_alpha   90.00
_cell.angle_beta   90.00
_cell.angle_gamma   90.00
#
_symmetry.space_group_name_H-M   'P 1'
#
loop_
_entity.id
_entity.type
_entity.pdbx_description
1 polymer ?
#
loop_
_entity_poly.entity_id
_entity_poly.type
_entity_poly.pdbx_seq_one_letter_code
_entity_poly.pdbx_strand_id
1 'polypeptide(L)'
;MKALLKIAGQVQMGGNFVTEADLEQARKQGASDREIHDPVLIAAAFCMYNRYADGLASIAPEDPSVYKQMACQIVESGYPQEF
;
A
#
# COMPACT_ATOMS: atom_id res chain seq x y z
N MET A 1 9.40 1.54 -13.42
CA MET A 1 9.13 1.07 -12.03
C MET A 1 9.63 2.02 -10.95
N LYS A 2 10.91 2.47 -10.95
CA LYS A 2 11.42 3.44 -9.95
C LYS A 2 10.61 4.76 -9.88
N ALA A 3 10.12 5.28 -11.02
CA ALA A 3 9.31 6.50 -11.03
C ALA A 3 7.94 6.34 -10.33
N LEU A 4 7.27 5.20 -10.51
CA LEU A 4 5.97 4.94 -9.85
C LEU A 4 6.15 4.80 -8.33
N LEU A 5 7.24 4.16 -7.87
CA LEU A 5 7.58 4.10 -6.45
C LEU A 5 7.89 5.49 -5.87
N LYS A 6 8.50 6.39 -6.66
CA LYS A 6 8.73 7.77 -6.25
C LYS A 6 7.40 8.50 -6.02
N ILE A 7 6.44 8.36 -6.93
CA ILE A 7 5.10 8.93 -6.79
C ILE A 7 4.40 8.39 -5.53
N ALA A 8 4.41 7.07 -5.33
CA ALA A 8 3.86 6.45 -4.12
C ALA A 8 4.49 7.01 -2.82
N GLY A 9 5.82 7.20 -2.82
CA GLY A 9 6.53 7.82 -1.70
C GLY A 9 6.14 9.28 -1.45
N GLN A 10 5.88 10.07 -2.50
CA GLN A 10 5.35 11.43 -2.34
C GLN A 10 3.94 11.41 -1.72
N VAL A 11 3.06 10.52 -2.21
CA VAL A 11 1.70 10.37 -1.67
C VAL A 11 1.70 9.99 -0.19
N GLN A 12 2.67 9.18 0.25
CA GLN A 12 2.85 8.85 1.67
C GLN A 12 3.11 10.08 2.55
N MET A 13 3.85 11.07 2.03
CA MET A 13 4.06 12.36 2.72
C MET A 13 2.82 13.25 2.65
N GLY A 14 2.07 13.17 1.55
CA GLY A 14 0.76 13.79 1.36
C GLY A 14 0.46 14.04 -0.13
N GLY A 15 -0.82 14.13 -0.49
CA GLY A 15 -1.25 14.31 -1.89
C GLY A 15 -0.67 15.56 -2.58
N ASN A 16 -0.34 16.60 -1.81
CA ASN A 16 0.24 17.84 -2.34
C ASN A 16 1.75 17.75 -2.64
N PHE A 17 2.41 16.66 -2.27
CA PHE A 17 3.85 16.46 -2.53
C PHE A 17 4.11 15.82 -3.90
N VAL A 18 3.09 15.29 -4.57
CA VAL A 18 3.23 14.82 -5.95
C VAL A 18 3.38 16.01 -6.87
N THR A 19 4.50 16.10 -7.58
CA THR A 19 4.80 17.23 -8.47
C THR A 19 4.59 16.85 -9.94
N GLU A 20 4.38 17.85 -10.80
CA GLU A 20 4.35 17.65 -12.25
C GLU A 20 5.63 16.99 -12.78
N ALA A 21 6.79 17.30 -12.18
CA ALA A 21 8.06 16.68 -12.54
C ALA A 21 8.07 15.16 -12.27
N ASP A 22 7.36 14.69 -11.22
CA ASP A 22 7.22 13.26 -10.94
C ASP A 22 6.35 12.57 -11.98
N LEU A 23 5.24 13.22 -12.39
CA LEU A 23 4.34 12.74 -13.44
C LEU A 23 5.05 12.66 -14.80
N GLU A 24 5.76 13.72 -15.19
CA GLU A 24 6.56 13.75 -16.41
C GLU A 24 7.64 12.67 -16.41
N GLN A 25 8.32 12.45 -15.28
CA GLN A 25 9.35 11.42 -15.18
C GLN A 25 8.76 10.02 -15.38
N ALA A 26 7.57 9.76 -14.84
CA ALA A 26 6.86 8.50 -15.06
C ALA A 26 6.44 8.34 -16.53
N ARG A 27 5.88 9.39 -17.15
CA ARG A 27 5.51 9.39 -18.58
C ARG A 27 6.72 9.18 -19.50
N LYS A 28 7.86 9.81 -19.21
CA LYS A 28 9.13 9.60 -19.94
C LYS A 28 9.64 8.16 -19.86
N GLN A 29 9.23 7.41 -18.84
CA GLN A 29 9.51 5.98 -18.69
C GLN A 29 8.44 5.09 -19.33
N GLY A 30 7.49 5.67 -20.06
CA GLY A 30 6.44 4.96 -20.78
C GLY A 30 5.18 4.68 -19.96
N ALA A 31 5.07 5.20 -18.73
CA ALA A 31 3.86 5.02 -17.94
C ALA A 31 2.71 5.87 -18.50
N SER A 32 1.57 5.23 -18.71
CA SER A 32 0.31 5.91 -19.00
C SER A 32 -0.25 6.60 -17.76
N ASP A 33 -1.16 7.56 -17.96
CA ASP A 33 -1.84 8.24 -16.85
C ASP A 33 -2.61 7.25 -15.95
N ARG A 34 -3.12 6.15 -16.54
CA ARG A 34 -3.78 5.09 -15.79
C ARG A 34 -2.80 4.35 -14.86
N GLU A 35 -1.62 3.98 -15.37
CA GLU A 35 -0.59 3.31 -14.57
C GLU A 35 0.02 4.24 -13.50
N ILE A 36 -0.03 5.56 -13.70
CA ILE A 36 0.35 6.57 -12.70
C ILE A 36 -0.70 6.70 -11.59
N HIS A 37 -1.97 6.49 -11.92
CA HIS A 37 -3.06 6.54 -10.94
C HIS A 37 -2.99 5.39 -9.93
N ASP A 38 -2.57 4.20 -10.36
CA ASP A 38 -2.46 3.00 -9.51
C ASP A 38 -1.56 3.20 -8.27
N PRO A 39 -0.30 3.66 -8.36
CA PRO A 39 0.53 3.90 -7.18
C PRO A 39 -0.03 4.99 -6.27
N VAL A 40 -0.76 5.98 -6.81
CA VAL A 40 -1.41 7.00 -5.99
C VAL A 40 -2.53 6.39 -5.16
N LEU A 41 -3.43 5.62 -5.78
CA LEU A 41 -4.51 4.95 -5.06
C LEU A 41 -3.99 3.95 -4.04
N ILE A 42 -3.02 3.12 -4.41
CA ILE A 42 -2.43 2.11 -3.53
C ILE A 42 -1.81 2.82 -2.32
N ALA A 43 -0.96 3.82 -2.53
CA ALA A 43 -0.31 4.54 -1.44
C ALA A 43 -1.34 5.21 -0.51
N ALA A 44 -2.35 5.88 -1.07
CA ALA A 44 -3.40 6.52 -0.28
C ALA A 44 -4.22 5.51 0.55
N ALA A 45 -4.57 4.36 -0.02
CA ALA A 45 -5.28 3.30 0.69
C ALA A 45 -4.45 2.75 1.86
N PHE A 46 -3.16 2.47 1.63
CA PHE A 46 -2.26 2.02 2.70
C PHE A 46 -2.03 3.08 3.77
N CYS A 47 -1.94 4.37 3.42
CA CYS A 47 -1.93 5.44 4.41
C CYS A 47 -3.18 5.43 5.30
N MET A 48 -4.36 5.19 4.72
CA MET A 48 -5.60 5.05 5.49
C MET A 48 -5.58 3.81 6.39
N TYR A 49 -5.19 2.65 5.86
CA TYR A 49 -5.09 1.40 6.64
C TYR A 49 -4.08 1.50 7.78
N ASN A 50 -2.92 2.10 7.54
CA ASN A 50 -1.90 2.29 8.57
C ASN A 50 -2.45 3.15 9.71
N ARG A 51 -3.10 4.28 9.39
CA ARG A 51 -3.75 5.12 10.41
C ARG A 51 -4.83 4.39 11.20
N TYR A 52 -5.56 3.49 10.55
CA TYR A 52 -6.58 2.68 11.20
C TYR A 52 -5.95 1.64 12.14
N ALA A 53 -4.95 0.90 11.67
CA ALA A 53 -4.20 -0.08 12.47
C ALA A 53 -3.50 0.57 13.67
N ASP A 54 -2.84 1.70 13.45
CA ASP A 54 -2.19 2.51 14.49
C ASP A 54 -3.21 2.99 15.52
N GLY A 55 -4.37 3.50 15.07
CA GLY A 55 -5.45 3.98 15.93
C GLY A 55 -6.07 2.88 16.81
N LEU A 56 -6.02 1.62 16.36
CA LEU A 56 -6.46 0.45 17.11
C LEU A 56 -5.34 -0.22 17.91
N ALA A 57 -4.10 0.29 17.84
CA ALA A 57 -2.91 -0.37 18.39
C ALA A 57 -2.80 -1.84 17.94
N SER A 58 -3.06 -2.09 16.66
CA SER A 58 -3.05 -3.43 16.08
C SER A 58 -1.65 -4.06 16.16
N ILE A 59 -1.59 -5.33 16.56
CA ILE A 59 -0.33 -6.09 16.66
C ILE A 59 -0.15 -6.90 15.38
N ALA A 60 0.95 -6.63 14.68
CA ALA A 60 1.38 -7.44 13.54
C ALA A 60 2.41 -8.48 14.00
N PRO A 61 2.21 -9.78 13.71
CA PRO A 61 3.23 -10.80 13.95
C PRO A 61 4.58 -10.44 13.30
N GLU A 62 5.67 -10.58 14.06
CA GLU A 62 7.04 -10.32 13.57
C GLU A 62 7.54 -11.42 12.63
N ASP A 63 7.17 -12.68 12.90
CA ASP A 63 7.54 -13.82 12.06
C ASP A 63 6.58 -13.95 10.86
N PRO A 64 7.06 -13.80 9.61
CA PRO A 64 6.23 -13.94 8.43
C PRO A 64 5.58 -15.32 8.27
N SER A 65 6.17 -16.36 8.89
CA SER A 65 5.65 -17.73 8.83
C SER A 65 4.26 -17.86 9.46
N VAL A 66 3.93 -16.99 10.42
CA VAL A 66 2.63 -16.92 11.10
C VAL A 66 1.52 -16.61 10.11
N TYR A 67 1.72 -15.66 9.19
CA TYR A 67 0.71 -15.34 8.17
C TYR A 67 0.41 -16.53 7.25
N LYS A 68 1.40 -17.38 6.98
CA LYS A 68 1.20 -18.59 6.18
C LYS A 68 0.33 -19.62 6.92
N GLN A 69 0.56 -19.80 8.22
CA GLN A 69 -0.26 -20.68 9.06
C GLN A 69 -1.70 -20.16 9.17
N MET A 70 -1.86 -18.86 9.43
CA MET A 70 -3.17 -18.20 9.43
C MET A 70 -3.90 -18.38 8.10
N ALA A 71 -3.20 -18.26 6.97
CA ALA A 71 -3.79 -18.49 5.66
C ALA A 71 -4.31 -19.94 5.49
N CYS A 72 -3.56 -20.94 5.93
CA CYS A 72 -4.03 -22.33 5.93
C CYS A 72 -5.31 -22.49 6.77
N GLN A 73 -5.33 -21.92 7.97
CA GLN A 73 -6.51 -21.97 8.85
C GLN A 73 -7.73 -21.28 8.23
N ILE A 74 -7.55 -20.12 7.60
CA ILE A 74 -8.64 -19.40 6.94
C ILE A 74 -9.21 -20.20 5.77
N VAL A 75 -8.36 -20.87 4.98
CA VAL A 75 -8.80 -21.72 3.86
C VAL A 75 -9.58 -22.93 4.35
N GLU A 76 -9.14 -23.56 5.43
CA GLU A 76 -9.75 -24.79 5.95
C GLU A 76 -11.00 -24.53 6.79
N SER A 77 -11.00 -23.46 7.59
CA SER A 77 -11.99 -23.23 8.67
C SER A 77 -12.69 -21.87 8.60
N GLY A 78 -12.34 -21.02 7.63
CA GLY A 78 -12.86 -19.65 7.53
C GLY A 78 -12.15 -18.68 8.49
N TYR A 79 -12.59 -17.41 8.47
CA TYR A 79 -12.03 -16.40 9.37
C TYR A 79 -12.39 -16.72 10.84
N PRO A 80 -11.41 -16.65 11.77
CA PRO A 80 -11.68 -16.84 13.18
C PRO A 80 -12.71 -15.82 13.68
N GLN A 81 -13.66 -16.27 14.49
CA GLN A 81 -14.78 -15.44 14.96
C GLN A 81 -14.37 -14.42 16.04
N GLU A 82 -13.20 -14.55 16.64
CA GLU A 82 -12.72 -13.67 17.72
C GLU A 82 -11.20 -13.40 17.58
N PHE A 83 -10.80 -12.17 17.92
CA PHE A 83 -9.41 -11.68 17.98
C PHE A 83 -8.96 -11.50 19.44
#